data_AF-A0A8E6L3G3-F1
#
_entry.id   AF-A0A8E6L3G3-F1
#
_cell.length_a   1.000
_cell.length_b   1.000
_cell.length_c   1.000
_cell.angle_alpha   90.00
_cell.angle_beta   90.00
_cell.angle_gamma   90.00
#
_symmetry.space_group_name_H-M   'P 1'
#
loop_
_entity.id
_entity.type
_entity.pdbx_description
1 polymer ?
#
loop_
_entity_poly.entity_id
_entity_poly.type
_entity_poly.pdbx_seq_one_letter_code
_entity_poly.pdbx_strand_id
1 'polypeptide(L)'
;MRLMKKHFFLKKLDLFNISLEVLTTFNENQQIIKKFHNLYYSIRYKNYNKKQNFIVLIKYIKSILTIVEIYSLNTLAETIIQNNNKYRIKYISKFCYLYNKNKKYYINHKLLLYRSHETKTITMKNNAILNLYVICQLRNTRGLYTLIKYLKE
;
A
#
# COMPACT_ATOMS: atom_id res chain seq x y z
N MET A 1 14.24 14.35 14.71
CA MET A 1 14.54 13.69 13.41
C MET A 1 14.08 12.21 13.28
N ARG A 2 14.13 11.35 14.32
CA ARG A 2 13.68 9.93 14.24
C ARG A 2 12.16 9.72 14.07
N LEU A 3 11.33 10.60 14.64
CA LEU A 3 9.86 10.50 14.55
C LEU A 3 9.33 10.70 13.12
N MET A 4 9.93 11.61 12.33
CA MET A 4 9.57 11.84 10.93
C MET A 4 9.78 10.60 10.04
N LYS A 5 10.86 9.84 10.26
CA LYS A 5 11.15 8.63 9.45
C LYS A 5 10.14 7.51 9.69
N LYS A 6 9.72 7.30 10.94
CA LYS A 6 8.68 6.31 11.28
C LYS A 6 7.32 6.71 10.67
N HIS A 7 6.98 7.98 10.76
CA HIS A 7 5.73 8.51 10.24
C HIS A 7 5.65 8.38 8.72
N PHE A 8 6.74 8.69 8.02
CA PHE A 8 6.83 8.52 6.58
C PHE A 8 6.69 7.05 6.15
N PHE A 9 7.41 6.16 6.84
CA PHE A 9 7.32 4.71 6.60
C PHE A 9 5.89 4.19 6.73
N LEU A 10 5.21 4.50 7.84
CA LEU A 10 3.84 4.04 8.09
C LEU A 10 2.87 4.58 7.04
N LYS A 11 3.06 5.82 6.59
CA LYS A 11 2.26 6.40 5.51
C LYS A 11 2.46 5.68 4.18
N LYS A 12 3.70 5.35 3.80
CA LYS A 12 3.98 4.57 2.59
C LYS A 12 3.35 3.18 2.68
N LEU A 13 3.40 2.57 3.87
CA LEU A 13 2.73 1.31 4.16
C LEU A 13 1.20 1.41 4.00
N ASP A 14 0.58 2.47 4.53
CA ASP A 14 -0.85 2.73 4.38
C ASP A 14 -1.24 2.84 2.90
N LEU A 15 -0.50 3.65 2.13
CA LEU A 15 -0.74 3.81 0.70
C LEU A 15 -0.58 2.48 -0.05
N PHE A 16 0.44 1.72 0.30
CA PHE A 16 0.69 0.40 -0.29
C PHE A 16 -0.45 -0.59 0.02
N ASN A 17 -0.97 -0.57 1.25
CA ASN A 17 -2.09 -1.41 1.65
C ASN A 17 -3.38 -1.06 0.91
N ILE A 18 -3.65 0.23 0.68
CA ILE A 18 -4.79 0.64 -0.13
C ILE A 18 -4.66 0.06 -1.54
N SER A 19 -3.47 0.08 -2.14
CA SER A 19 -3.26 -0.54 -3.46
C SER A 19 -3.55 -2.04 -3.45
N LEU A 20 -3.09 -2.76 -2.43
CA LEU A 20 -3.40 -4.18 -2.28
C LEU A 20 -4.91 -4.42 -2.10
N GLU A 21 -5.58 -3.61 -1.28
CA GLU A 21 -7.04 -3.67 -1.08
C GLU A 21 -7.78 -3.44 -2.41
N VAL A 22 -7.40 -2.43 -3.19
CA VAL A 22 -7.98 -2.22 -4.53
C VAL A 22 -7.80 -3.45 -5.41
N LEU A 23 -6.59 -4.00 -5.51
CA LEU A 23 -6.33 -5.20 -6.32
C LEU A 23 -7.19 -6.39 -5.86
N THR A 24 -7.38 -6.57 -4.55
CA THR A 24 -8.26 -7.63 -4.05
C THR A 24 -9.73 -7.42 -4.37
N THR A 25 -10.19 -6.16 -4.46
CA THR A 25 -11.57 -5.87 -4.91
C THR A 25 -11.77 -6.18 -6.40
N PHE A 26 -10.74 -6.05 -7.23
CA PHE A 26 -10.78 -6.48 -8.63
C PHE A 26 -10.85 -8.00 -8.78
N ASN A 27 -10.35 -8.74 -7.78
CA ASN A 27 -10.40 -10.20 -7.73
C ASN A 27 -11.66 -10.73 -7.00
N GLU A 28 -12.59 -9.83 -6.62
CA GLU A 28 -13.86 -10.11 -5.92
C GLU A 28 -13.75 -10.94 -4.62
N ASN A 29 -12.55 -11.09 -4.07
CA ASN A 29 -12.31 -11.99 -2.96
C ASN A 29 -12.28 -11.25 -1.61
N GLN A 30 -13.45 -11.18 -0.98
CA GLN A 30 -13.65 -10.50 0.31
C GLN A 30 -12.81 -11.09 1.46
N GLN A 31 -12.41 -12.35 1.38
CA GLN A 31 -11.56 -12.98 2.41
C GLN A 31 -10.16 -12.37 2.44
N ILE A 32 -9.64 -11.91 1.29
CA ILE A 32 -8.32 -11.28 1.21
C ILE A 32 -8.35 -9.90 1.88
N ILE A 33 -9.41 -9.13 1.65
CA ILE A 33 -9.64 -7.82 2.29
C ILE A 33 -9.60 -7.98 3.81
N LYS A 34 -10.30 -8.99 4.34
CA LYS A 34 -10.30 -9.30 5.79
C LYS A 34 -8.90 -9.67 6.30
N LYS A 35 -8.13 -10.47 5.55
CA LYS A 35 -6.74 -10.81 5.90
C LYS A 35 -5.85 -9.56 5.95
N PHE A 36 -5.96 -8.66 4.98
CA PHE A 36 -5.19 -7.41 4.96
C PHE A 36 -5.59 -6.47 6.10
N HIS A 37 -6.88 -6.34 6.39
CA HIS A 37 -7.35 -5.56 7.55
C HIS A 37 -6.76 -6.11 8.86
N ASN A 38 -6.84 -7.41 9.10
CA ASN A 38 -6.30 -8.02 10.32
C ASN A 38 -4.79 -7.81 10.45
N LEU A 39 -4.05 -8.00 9.35
CA LEU A 39 -2.61 -7.73 9.28
C LEU A 39 -2.30 -6.27 9.61
N TYR A 40 -3.07 -5.33 9.05
CA TYR A 40 -2.92 -3.90 9.30
C TYR A 40 -3.18 -3.52 10.77
N TYR A 41 -4.31 -3.97 11.33
CA TYR A 41 -4.64 -3.74 12.74
C TYR A 41 -3.54 -4.25 13.68
N SER A 42 -2.94 -5.40 13.35
CA SER A 42 -1.86 -5.98 14.15
C SER A 42 -0.55 -5.15 14.20
N ILE A 43 -0.31 -4.29 13.20
CA ILE A 43 0.83 -3.34 13.17
C ILE A 43 0.50 -1.98 13.80
N ARG A 44 -0.78 -1.66 13.97
CA ARG A 44 -1.14 -0.34 14.49
C ARG A 44 -1.36 -0.33 15.99
N TYR A 45 -1.91 -1.42 16.53
CA TYR A 45 -2.43 -1.47 17.90
C TYR A 45 -1.57 -2.27 18.89
N LYS A 46 -0.42 -2.84 18.50
CA LYS A 46 0.47 -3.48 19.49
C LYS A 46 1.32 -2.41 20.19
N ASN A 47 1.47 -2.53 21.52
CA ASN A 47 2.42 -1.71 22.28
C ASN A 47 3.85 -2.13 21.89
N TYR A 48 4.66 -1.17 21.42
CA TYR A 48 5.86 -1.42 20.64
C TYR A 48 7.16 -1.15 21.42
N ASN A 49 7.96 -2.19 21.71
CA ASN A 49 9.39 -2.02 22.02
C ASN A 49 10.25 -2.10 20.73
N LYS A 50 11.45 -1.49 20.72
CA LYS A 50 12.28 -1.35 19.51
C LYS A 50 12.67 -2.68 18.83
N LYS A 51 12.99 -3.75 19.57
CA LYS A 51 13.35 -5.06 18.99
C LYS A 51 12.12 -5.78 18.40
N GLN A 52 10.97 -5.65 19.07
CA GLN A 52 9.70 -6.19 18.59
C GLN A 52 9.25 -5.52 17.27
N ASN A 53 9.55 -4.23 17.08
CA ASN A 53 9.19 -3.49 15.86
C ASN A 53 9.75 -4.11 14.58
N PHE A 54 11.02 -4.53 14.59
CA PHE A 54 11.67 -5.06 13.40
C PHE A 54 11.13 -6.45 13.02
N ILE A 55 10.98 -7.34 13.99
CA ILE A 55 10.44 -8.69 13.77
C ILE A 55 8.99 -8.63 13.29
N VAL A 56 8.16 -7.77 13.89
CA VAL A 56 6.77 -7.59 13.46
C VAL A 56 6.70 -7.06 12.03
N LEU A 57 7.58 -6.13 11.67
CA LEU A 57 7.64 -5.60 10.31
C LEU A 57 8.05 -6.65 9.28
N ILE A 58 9.06 -7.47 9.58
CA ILE A 58 9.46 -8.58 8.72
C ILE A 58 8.30 -9.56 8.54
N LYS A 59 7.63 -9.94 9.64
CA LYS A 59 6.46 -10.83 9.59
C LYS A 59 5.37 -10.24 8.71
N TYR A 60 5.11 -8.94 8.84
CA TYR A 60 4.14 -8.25 8.01
C TYR A 60 4.48 -8.28 6.52
N ILE A 61 5.72 -7.90 6.16
CA ILE A 61 6.18 -7.91 4.77
C ILE A 61 6.10 -9.33 4.20
N LYS A 62 6.51 -10.34 4.98
CA LYS A 62 6.38 -11.75 4.59
C LYS A 62 4.92 -12.14 4.32
N SER A 63 3.99 -11.71 5.18
CA SER A 63 2.56 -11.96 4.97
C SER A 63 2.03 -11.26 3.72
N ILE A 64 2.46 -10.03 3.41
CA ILE A 64 2.10 -9.38 2.16
C ILE A 64 2.62 -10.19 0.96
N LEU A 65 3.90 -10.56 0.95
CA LEU A 65 4.48 -11.34 -0.13
C LEU A 65 3.68 -12.63 -0.37
N THR A 66 3.36 -13.33 0.71
CA THR A 66 2.55 -14.56 0.67
C THR A 66 1.19 -14.31 0.03
N ILE A 67 0.51 -13.21 0.40
CA ILE A 67 -0.80 -12.87 -0.18
C ILE A 67 -0.66 -12.46 -1.65
N VAL A 68 0.36 -11.66 -2.00
CA VAL A 68 0.60 -11.23 -3.38
C VAL A 68 0.84 -12.43 -4.29
N GLU A 69 1.59 -13.43 -3.81
CA GLU A 69 1.87 -14.67 -4.53
C GLU A 69 0.63 -15.55 -4.65
N ILE A 70 -0.03 -15.89 -3.54
CA ILE A 70 -1.21 -16.79 -3.52
C ILE A 70 -2.33 -16.27 -4.44
N TYR A 71 -2.53 -14.95 -4.50
CA TYR A 71 -3.62 -14.34 -5.26
C TYR A 71 -3.15 -13.68 -6.55
N SER A 72 -1.91 -13.92 -6.98
CA SER A 72 -1.35 -13.39 -8.24
C SER A 72 -1.55 -11.88 -8.41
N LEU A 73 -1.46 -11.11 -7.32
CA LEU A 73 -1.72 -9.66 -7.33
C LEU A 73 -0.67 -8.91 -8.16
N ASN A 74 0.53 -9.47 -8.29
CA ASN A 74 1.59 -9.03 -9.20
C ASN A 74 1.13 -9.08 -10.67
N THR A 75 0.53 -10.19 -11.12
CA THR A 75 0.03 -10.36 -12.48
C THR A 75 -1.19 -9.47 -12.74
N LEU A 76 -2.07 -9.32 -11.74
CA LEU A 76 -3.17 -8.36 -11.82
C LEU A 76 -2.66 -6.91 -11.93
N ALA A 77 -1.61 -6.54 -11.19
CA ALA A 77 -0.99 -5.23 -11.30
C ALA A 77 -0.37 -5.01 -12.69
N GLU A 78 0.31 -6.02 -13.24
CA GLU A 78 0.88 -5.96 -14.59
C GLU A 78 -0.19 -5.76 -15.65
N THR A 79 -1.28 -6.52 -15.59
CA THR A 79 -2.39 -6.35 -16.53
C THR A 79 -3.02 -4.96 -16.45
N ILE A 80 -3.13 -4.35 -15.26
CA ILE A 80 -3.62 -2.97 -15.11
C ILE A 80 -2.63 -1.94 -15.71
N ILE A 81 -1.32 -2.19 -15.61
CA ILE A 81 -0.30 -1.31 -16.21
C ILE A 81 -0.27 -1.45 -17.73
N GLN A 82 -0.26 -2.68 -18.24
CA GLN A 82 -0.08 -2.99 -19.67
C GLN A 82 -1.34 -2.76 -20.50
N ASN A 83 -2.54 -2.96 -19.94
CA ASN A 83 -3.79 -2.83 -20.70
C ASN A 83 -4.27 -1.38 -20.86
N ASN A 84 -5.30 -1.23 -21.70
CA ASN A 84 -5.99 0.02 -22.02
C ASN A 84 -6.24 0.94 -20.81
N ASN A 85 -6.22 2.25 -21.08
CA ASN A 85 -6.36 3.34 -20.11
C ASN A 85 -7.56 3.18 -19.16
N LYS A 86 -8.63 2.48 -19.59
CA LYS A 86 -9.83 2.18 -18.80
C LYS A 86 -9.56 1.48 -17.47
N TYR A 87 -8.77 0.40 -17.45
CA TYR A 87 -8.50 -0.35 -16.21
C TYR A 87 -7.67 0.47 -15.22
N ARG A 88 -6.68 1.20 -15.76
CA ARG A 88 -5.85 2.12 -14.99
C ARG A 88 -6.67 3.24 -14.35
N ILE A 89 -7.58 3.86 -15.11
CA ILE A 89 -8.52 4.88 -14.60
C ILE A 89 -9.40 4.28 -13.49
N LYS A 90 -9.98 3.08 -13.70
CA LYS A 90 -10.83 2.42 -12.69
C LYS A 90 -10.06 2.14 -11.40
N TYR A 91 -8.83 1.62 -11.51
CA TYR A 91 -7.94 1.38 -10.38
C TYR A 91 -7.62 2.67 -9.62
N ILE A 92 -7.17 3.72 -10.33
CA ILE A 92 -6.82 5.01 -9.73
C ILE A 92 -8.04 5.62 -9.01
N SER A 93 -9.21 5.59 -9.63
CA SER A 93 -10.45 6.10 -9.04
C SER A 93 -10.81 5.34 -7.76
N LYS A 94 -10.69 4.00 -7.76
CA LYS A 94 -10.96 3.17 -6.58
C LYS A 94 -9.93 3.40 -5.47
N PHE A 95 -8.66 3.55 -5.81
CA PHE A 95 -7.59 3.90 -4.88
C PHE A 95 -7.86 5.24 -4.18
N CYS A 96 -8.16 6.28 -4.96
CA CYS A 96 -8.49 7.60 -4.43
C CYS A 96 -9.75 7.56 -3.56
N TYR A 97 -10.77 6.79 -3.97
CA TYR A 97 -11.98 6.57 -3.19
C TYR A 97 -11.67 5.92 -1.83
N LEU A 98 -10.93 4.81 -1.79
CA LEU A 98 -10.59 4.11 -0.54
C LEU A 98 -9.74 4.99 0.37
N TYR A 99 -8.76 5.71 -0.18
CA TYR A 99 -7.96 6.67 0.58
C TYR A 99 -8.84 7.75 1.24
N ASN A 100 -9.80 8.32 0.50
CA ASN A 100 -10.67 9.38 1.01
C ASN A 100 -11.75 8.85 1.96
N LYS A 101 -12.32 7.67 1.71
CA LYS A 101 -13.32 7.02 2.58
C LYS A 101 -12.71 6.67 3.93
N ASN A 102 -11.54 6.02 3.89
CA ASN A 102 -10.83 5.59 5.09
C ASN A 102 -9.89 6.67 5.60
N LYS A 103 -10.10 7.95 5.22
CA LYS A 103 -9.27 9.06 5.66
C LYS A 103 -9.17 9.05 7.19
N LYS A 104 -10.25 8.78 7.94
CA LYS A 104 -10.25 8.64 9.41
C LYS A 104 -9.34 7.50 9.92
N TYR A 105 -9.25 6.40 9.19
CA TYR A 105 -8.33 5.30 9.51
C TYR A 105 -6.89 5.66 9.14
N TYR A 106 -6.63 6.34 8.03
CA TYR A 106 -5.28 6.74 7.60
C TYR A 106 -4.83 8.13 8.13
N ILE A 107 -5.62 8.74 9.04
CA ILE A 107 -5.57 10.19 9.38
C ILE A 107 -4.42 10.63 10.29
N ASN A 108 -3.60 9.74 10.82
CA ASN A 108 -2.48 10.16 11.69
C ASN A 108 -1.40 10.95 10.94
N HIS A 109 -1.56 11.21 9.64
CA HIS A 109 -0.64 11.95 8.80
C HIS A 109 -1.29 13.24 8.26
N LYS A 110 -1.48 14.25 9.13
CA LYS A 110 -1.89 15.64 8.78
C LYS A 110 -0.90 16.39 7.86
N LEU A 111 0.19 15.77 7.43
CA LEU A 111 1.39 16.46 6.92
C LEU A 111 1.44 16.73 5.41
N LEU A 112 0.29 16.86 4.75
CA LEU A 112 0.25 17.47 3.43
C LEU A 112 -0.86 18.52 3.40
N LEU A 113 -0.54 19.67 3.97
CA LEU A 113 -1.04 20.96 3.52
C LEU A 113 -0.57 21.15 2.07
N TYR A 114 -1.23 20.46 1.13
CA TYR A 114 -1.07 20.78 -0.29
C TYR A 114 -1.77 22.11 -0.53
N ARG A 115 -1.01 23.06 -1.08
CA ARG A 115 -1.46 24.43 -1.36
C ARG A 115 -2.57 24.50 -2.43
N SER A 116 -2.89 23.40 -3.12
CA SER A 116 -4.03 23.33 -4.04
C SER A 116 -4.64 21.92 -4.12
N HIS A 117 -5.93 21.86 -4.47
CA HIS A 117 -6.65 20.60 -4.66
C HIS A 117 -6.05 19.75 -5.80
N GLU A 118 -5.56 20.38 -6.87
CA GLU A 118 -4.97 19.72 -8.05
C GLU A 118 -3.63 19.05 -7.77
N THR A 119 -2.74 19.70 -7.02
CA THR A 119 -1.43 19.12 -6.65
C THR A 119 -1.59 17.87 -5.78
N LYS A 120 -2.64 17.85 -4.95
CA LYS A 120 -3.02 16.68 -4.16
C LYS A 120 -3.53 15.54 -5.02
N THR A 121 -4.41 15.79 -6.00
CA THR A 121 -4.91 14.74 -6.89
C THR A 121 -3.80 14.15 -7.75
N ILE A 122 -2.92 14.97 -8.33
CA ILE A 122 -1.77 14.50 -9.13
C ILE A 122 -0.86 13.59 -8.28
N THR A 123 -0.49 14.03 -7.08
CA THR A 123 0.38 13.24 -6.20
C THR A 123 -0.27 11.91 -5.80
N MET A 124 -1.57 11.89 -5.54
CA MET A 124 -2.30 10.67 -5.20
C MET A 124 -2.36 9.68 -6.37
N LYS A 125 -2.59 10.16 -7.59
CA LYS A 125 -2.52 9.34 -8.80
C LYS A 125 -1.13 8.74 -8.99
N ASN A 126 -0.08 9.54 -8.79
CA ASN A 126 1.31 9.09 -8.90
C ASN A 126 1.64 8.02 -7.86
N ASN A 127 1.21 8.19 -6.61
CA ASN A 127 1.38 7.17 -5.57
C ASN A 127 0.64 5.87 -5.91
N ALA A 128 -0.59 5.96 -6.44
CA ALA A 128 -1.36 4.80 -6.86
C ALA A 128 -0.63 3.99 -7.95
N ILE A 129 -0.07 4.68 -8.94
CA ILE A 129 0.69 4.09 -10.05
C ILE A 129 2.01 3.50 -9.55
N LEU A 130 2.77 4.25 -8.74
CA LEU A 130 4.03 3.79 -8.18
C LEU A 130 3.85 2.51 -7.35
N ASN A 131 2.79 2.43 -6.55
CA ASN A 131 2.45 1.22 -5.81
C ASN A 131 2.18 0.03 -6.75
N LEU A 132 1.50 0.21 -7.88
CA LEU A 132 1.33 -0.88 -8.86
C LEU A 132 2.69 -1.40 -9.35
N TYR A 133 3.59 -0.49 -9.73
CA TYR A 133 4.94 -0.88 -10.17
C TYR A 133 5.71 -1.64 -9.10
N VAL A 134 5.62 -1.22 -7.83
CA VAL A 134 6.24 -1.94 -6.71
C VAL A 134 5.63 -3.35 -6.58
N ILE A 135 4.30 -3.48 -6.68
CA ILE A 135 3.60 -4.77 -6.57
C ILE A 135 4.00 -5.72 -7.72
N CYS A 136 4.11 -5.22 -8.96
CA CYS A 136 4.57 -6.02 -10.10
C CYS A 136 5.94 -6.66 -9.84
N GLN A 137 6.83 -5.94 -9.15
CA GLN A 137 8.19 -6.41 -8.90
C GLN A 137 8.29 -7.48 -7.80
N LEU A 138 7.23 -7.72 -6.99
CA LEU A 138 7.26 -8.64 -5.84
C LEU A 138 7.40 -10.14 -6.17
N ARG A 139 7.84 -10.49 -7.39
CA ARG A 139 8.06 -11.87 -7.84
C ARG A 139 9.33 -12.51 -7.31
N ASN A 140 10.30 -11.72 -6.86
CA ASN A 140 11.61 -12.20 -6.48
C ASN A 140 12.23 -11.37 -5.34
N THR A 141 13.39 -11.80 -4.87
CA THR A 141 14.16 -11.14 -3.81
C THR A 141 14.51 -9.68 -4.15
N ARG A 142 14.73 -9.36 -5.42
CA ARG A 142 14.93 -7.99 -5.91
C ARG A 142 13.69 -7.14 -5.69
N GLY A 143 12.50 -7.68 -5.92
CA GLY A 143 11.22 -7.05 -5.60
C GLY A 143 11.06 -6.70 -4.13
N LEU A 144 11.47 -7.60 -3.24
CA LEU A 144 11.48 -7.34 -1.80
C LEU A 144 12.40 -6.16 -1.45
N TYR A 145 13.59 -6.10 -2.05
CA TYR A 145 14.48 -4.96 -1.90
C TYR A 145 13.85 -3.66 -2.40
N THR A 146 13.19 -3.68 -3.57
CA THR A 146 12.44 -2.54 -4.10
C THR A 146 11.37 -2.07 -3.12
N LEU A 147 10.59 -2.99 -2.54
CA LEU A 147 9.56 -2.66 -1.56
C LEU A 147 10.17 -2.01 -0.31
N ILE A 148 11.23 -2.58 0.25
CA ILE A 148 11.91 -2.03 1.43
C ILE A 148 12.45 -0.62 1.13
N LYS A 149 13.05 -0.42 -0.05
CA LYS A 149 13.54 0.88 -0.51
C LYS A 149 12.40 1.89 -0.63
N TYR A 150 11.31 1.50 -1.31
CA TYR A 150 10.10 2.31 -1.48
C TYR A 150 9.45 2.73 -0.16
N LEU A 151 9.45 1.85 0.85
CA LEU A 151 8.90 2.17 2.17
C LEU A 151 9.81 3.10 2.99
N LYS A 152 11.12 3.15 2.68
CA LYS A 152 12.13 3.94 3.39
C LYS A 152 12.28 5.36 2.81
N GLU A 153 12.11 5.52 1.51
CA GLU A 153 12.38 6.74 0.70
C GLU A 153 11.12 7.47 0.24
#